data_AF-A0A1F5NRX8-F1
#
_entry.id   AF-A0A1F5NRX8-F1
#
_cell.length_a   1.000
_cell.length_b   1.000
_cell.length_c   1.000
_cell.angle_alpha   90.00
_cell.angle_beta   90.00
_cell.angle_gamma   90.00
#
_symmetry.space_group_name_H-M   'P 1'
#
loop_
_entity.id
_entity.type
_entity.pdbx_description
1 polymer ?
#
loop_
_entity_poly.entity_id
_entity_poly.type
_entity_poly.pdbx_seq_one_letter_code
_entity_poly.pdbx_strand_id
1 'polypeptide(L)'
;MSIIRRNILYIAWTFALVASMGSLYMSNVLHWTPCVLCWYQRIFLYPLVFVIGAGIIKKITDLEYLVLPLTVTGGAIAFYHSLLQYGIISEKFVVCTSGVSCTEPYHILYPFITVPLLSLITFIAISLGMYIYHIKKEKMS
;
A
#
# COMPACT_ATOMS: atom_id res chain seq x y z
N MET A 1 25.33 6.02 3.50
CA MET A 1 24.48 4.91 2.97
C MET A 1 24.43 3.64 3.85
N SER A 2 24.85 3.66 5.13
CA SER A 2 24.78 2.48 6.02
C SER A 2 23.54 2.43 6.94
N ILE A 3 22.93 3.59 7.25
CA ILE A 3 21.76 3.70 8.14
C ILE A 3 20.50 3.13 7.48
N ILE A 4 20.21 3.55 6.25
CA ILE A 4 19.08 3.03 5.46
C ILE A 4 19.17 1.50 5.34
N ARG A 5 20.39 0.97 5.17
CA ARG A 5 20.67 -0.47 4.98
C ARG A 5 20.45 -1.35 6.21
N ARG A 6 20.51 -0.80 7.43
CA ARG A 6 20.18 -1.54 8.67
C ARG A 6 18.70 -1.40 9.01
N ASN A 7 18.06 -0.34 8.52
CA ASN A 7 16.72 0.03 8.94
C ASN A 7 15.64 -0.18 7.86
N ILE A 8 15.92 -0.90 6.77
CA ILE A 8 14.98 -1.12 5.66
C ILE A 8 13.63 -1.68 6.15
N LEU A 9 13.66 -2.70 7.01
CA LEU A 9 12.44 -3.29 7.57
C LEU A 9 11.65 -2.28 8.42
N TYR A 10 12.34 -1.47 9.21
CA TYR A 10 11.72 -0.41 10.01
C TYR A 10 11.10 0.68 9.13
N ILE A 11 11.79 1.10 8.05
CA ILE A 11 11.26 2.08 7.10
C ILE A 11 9.99 1.53 6.45
N ALA A 12 10.04 0.29 5.94
CA ALA A 12 8.88 -0.37 5.32
C ALA A 12 7.70 -0.49 6.30
N TRP A 13 7.98 -0.84 7.57
CA TRP A 13 6.96 -0.90 8.62
C TRP A 13 6.34 0.47 8.90
N THR A 14 7.15 1.54 8.97
CA THR A 14 6.65 2.90 9.16
C THR A 14 5.73 3.33 8.02
N PHE A 15 6.08 3.01 6.77
CA PHE A 15 5.19 3.27 5.63
C PHE A 15 3.85 2.53 5.77
N ALA A 16 3.88 1.25 6.13
CA ALA A 16 2.66 0.47 6.36
C ALA A 16 1.78 1.05 7.48
N LEU A 17 2.42 1.48 8.59
CA LEU A 17 1.73 2.10 9.72
C LEU A 17 1.08 3.43 9.35
N VAL A 18 1.85 4.35 8.78
CA VAL A 18 1.37 5.69 8.42
C VAL A 18 0.23 5.58 7.40
N ALA A 19 0.36 4.71 6.40
CA ALA A 19 -0.70 4.49 5.43
C ALA A 19 -1.97 3.87 6.05
N SER A 20 -1.81 2.90 6.96
CA SER A 20 -2.95 2.30 7.66
C SER A 20 -3.67 3.30 8.56
N MET A 21 -2.92 4.07 9.36
CA MET A 21 -3.45 5.13 10.21
C MET A 21 -4.12 6.24 9.38
N GLY A 22 -3.48 6.68 8.29
CA GLY A 22 -4.05 7.68 7.38
C GLY A 22 -5.36 7.20 6.77
N SER A 23 -5.42 5.93 6.36
CA SER A 23 -6.64 5.33 5.81
C SER A 23 -7.79 5.27 6.84
N LEU A 24 -7.48 4.95 8.10
CA LEU A 24 -8.47 4.94 9.19
C LEU A 24 -8.90 6.36 9.58
N TYR A 25 -7.98 7.31 9.61
CA TYR A 25 -8.27 8.72 9.90
C TYR A 25 -9.27 9.30 8.89
N MET A 26 -9.06 9.03 7.60
CA MET A 26 -9.99 9.47 6.54
C MET A 26 -11.39 8.85 6.72
N SER A 27 -11.48 7.60 7.17
CA SER A 27 -12.75 6.90 7.36
C SER A 27 -13.52 7.39 8.60
N ASN A 28 -12.82 7.58 9.72
CA ASN A 28 -13.44 7.80 11.03
C ASN A 28 -13.57 9.28 11.39
N VAL A 29 -12.67 10.12 10.90
CA VAL A 29 -12.62 11.56 11.25
C VAL A 29 -13.14 12.42 10.10
N LEU A 30 -12.72 12.13 8.87
CA LEU A 30 -13.19 12.87 7.67
C LEU A 30 -14.50 12.31 7.09
N HIS A 31 -15.01 11.20 7.64
CA HIS A 31 -16.22 10.51 7.19
C HIS A 31 -16.23 10.16 5.69
N TRP A 32 -15.05 9.94 5.09
CA TRP A 32 -14.95 9.49 3.70
C TRP A 32 -15.28 8.02 3.60
N THR A 33 -16.37 7.71 2.89
CA THR A 33 -16.80 6.34 2.62
C THR A 33 -15.85 5.67 1.64
N PRO A 34 -15.14 4.58 2.02
CA PRO A 34 -14.24 3.88 1.12
C PRO A 34 -15.06 3.17 0.03
N CYS A 35 -14.64 3.34 -1.22
CA CYS A 35 -15.17 2.55 -2.31
C CYS A 35 -14.68 1.10 -2.26
N VAL A 36 -15.27 0.21 -3.07
CA VAL A 36 -14.93 -1.22 -3.10
C VAL A 36 -13.45 -1.45 -3.43
N LEU A 37 -12.89 -0.69 -4.38
CA LEU A 37 -11.46 -0.77 -4.73
C LEU A 37 -10.54 -0.34 -3.57
N CYS A 38 -10.89 0.74 -2.87
CA CYS A 38 -10.17 1.16 -1.65
C CYS A 38 -10.24 0.09 -0.57
N TRP A 39 -11.36 -0.61 -0.45
CA TRP A 39 -11.52 -1.72 0.47
C TRP A 39 -10.57 -2.88 0.15
N TYR A 40 -10.44 -3.24 -1.13
CA TYR A 40 -9.46 -4.23 -1.56
C TYR A 40 -8.03 -3.78 -1.23
N GLN A 41 -7.67 -2.52 -1.45
CA GLN A 41 -6.35 -2.00 -1.06
C GLN A 41 -6.11 -2.12 0.45
N ARG A 42 -7.12 -1.85 1.30
CA ARG A 42 -7.03 -2.00 2.77
C ARG A 42 -6.77 -3.45 3.19
N ILE A 43 -7.41 -4.42 2.53
CA ILE A 43 -7.22 -5.86 2.81
C ILE A 43 -5.75 -6.26 2.63
N PHE A 44 -5.06 -5.71 1.62
CA PHE A 44 -3.64 -5.99 1.42
C PHE A 44 -2.73 -5.12 2.30
N LEU A 45 -3.16 -3.91 2.67
CA LEU A 45 -2.33 -2.97 3.43
C LEU A 45 -2.30 -3.28 4.94
N TYR A 46 -3.45 -3.51 5.57
CA TYR A 46 -3.53 -3.63 7.04
C TYR A 46 -2.75 -4.82 7.61
N PRO A 47 -2.76 -6.01 6.98
CA PRO A 47 -1.95 -7.13 7.45
C PRO A 47 -0.44 -6.85 7.44
N LEU A 48 0.04 -5.98 6.55
CA LEU A 48 1.48 -5.67 6.42
C LEU A 48 2.06 -5.06 7.69
N VAL A 49 1.28 -4.26 8.42
CA VAL A 49 1.70 -3.69 9.72
C VAL A 49 2.07 -4.80 10.70
N PHE A 50 1.22 -5.83 10.78
CA PHE A 50 1.41 -6.96 11.69
C PHE A 50 2.48 -7.91 11.19
N VAL A 51 2.47 -8.23 9.88
CA VAL A 51 3.45 -9.14 9.26
C VAL A 51 4.86 -8.60 9.38
N ILE A 52 5.09 -7.35 8.97
CA ILE A 52 6.42 -6.73 9.03
C ILE A 52 6.83 -6.51 10.49
N GLY A 53 5.91 -6.07 11.35
CA GLY A 53 6.16 -5.88 12.78
C GLY A 53 6.58 -7.18 13.48
N ALA A 54 5.82 -8.26 13.27
CA ALA A 54 6.16 -9.59 13.78
C ALA A 54 7.48 -10.10 13.19
N GLY A 55 7.72 -9.87 11.89
CA GLY A 55 8.97 -10.20 11.22
C GLY A 55 10.20 -9.54 11.85
N ILE A 56 10.08 -8.28 12.26
CA ILE A 56 11.13 -7.54 12.98
C ILE A 56 11.38 -8.15 14.37
N ILE A 57 10.33 -8.41 15.14
CA ILE A 57 10.43 -8.93 16.52
C ILE A 57 11.01 -10.34 16.53
N LYS A 58 10.49 -11.22 15.66
CA LYS A 58 10.88 -12.63 15.58
C LYS A 58 12.14 -12.85 14.72
N LYS A 59 12.68 -11.79 14.10
CA LYS A 59 13.84 -11.85 13.19
C LYS A 59 13.68 -12.92 12.11
N ILE A 60 12.49 -12.98 11.50
CA ILE A 60 12.17 -13.95 10.45
C ILE A 60 13.06 -13.68 9.24
N THR A 61 13.79 -14.70 8.79
CA THR A 61 14.73 -14.60 7.68
C THR A 61 14.06 -14.49 6.32
N ASP A 62 12.89 -15.12 6.15
CA ASP A 62 12.18 -15.28 4.88
C ASP A 62 10.95 -14.37 4.75
N LEU A 63 10.99 -13.22 5.41
CA LEU A 63 9.88 -12.28 5.49
C LEU A 63 9.47 -11.71 4.12
N GLU A 64 10.42 -11.60 3.18
CA GLU A 64 10.20 -11.06 1.84
C GLU A 64 9.16 -11.87 1.05
N TYR A 65 9.13 -13.20 1.21
CA TYR A 65 8.21 -14.07 0.47
C TYR A 65 6.76 -13.93 0.94
N LEU A 66 6.57 -13.45 2.17
CA LEU A 66 5.24 -13.16 2.70
C LEU A 66 4.79 -11.75 2.33
N VAL A 67 5.71 -10.78 2.36
CA VAL A 67 5.36 -9.37 2.12
C VAL A 67 5.19 -9.05 0.62
N LEU A 68 6.08 -9.54 -0.23
CA LEU A 68 6.10 -9.19 -1.66
C LEU A 68 4.80 -9.55 -2.39
N PRO A 69 4.21 -10.75 -2.23
CA PRO A 69 2.94 -11.06 -2.90
C PRO A 69 1.83 -10.10 -2.51
N LEU A 70 1.72 -9.77 -1.21
CA LEU A 70 0.71 -8.85 -0.69
C LEU A 70 0.89 -7.43 -1.24
N THR A 71 2.12 -6.92 -1.29
CA THR A 71 2.38 -5.57 -1.77
C THR A 71 2.26 -5.45 -3.28
N VAL A 72 2.60 -6.51 -4.03
CA VAL A 72 2.44 -6.54 -5.49
C VAL A 72 0.96 -6.59 -5.88
N THR A 73 0.15 -7.45 -5.24
CA THR A 73 -1.29 -7.51 -5.53
C THR A 73 -2.01 -6.23 -5.11
N GLY A 74 -1.73 -5.72 -3.91
CA GLY A 74 -2.27 -4.43 -3.44
C GLY A 74 -1.85 -3.27 -4.34
N GLY A 75 -0.59 -3.26 -4.78
CA GLY A 75 -0.04 -2.28 -5.71
C GLY A 75 -0.69 -2.32 -7.09
N ALA A 76 -0.97 -3.50 -7.64
CA ALA A 76 -1.67 -3.65 -8.91
C ALA A 76 -3.10 -3.07 -8.86
N ILE A 77 -3.81 -3.32 -7.76
CA ILE A 77 -5.16 -2.76 -7.53
C ILE A 77 -5.08 -1.24 -7.36
N ALA A 78 -4.09 -0.74 -6.63
CA ALA A 78 -3.86 0.70 -6.48
C ALA A 78 -3.55 1.38 -7.82
N PHE A 79 -2.73 0.75 -8.65
CA PHE A 79 -2.40 1.23 -9.99
C PHE A 79 -3.63 1.30 -10.89
N TYR A 80 -4.44 0.24 -10.92
CA TYR A 80 -5.71 0.22 -11.63
C TYR A 80 -6.65 1.34 -11.16
N HIS A 81 -6.77 1.53 -9.84
CA HIS A 81 -7.61 2.58 -9.27
C HIS A 81 -7.09 3.99 -9.60
N SER A 82 -5.78 4.21 -9.58
CA SER A 82 -5.19 5.48 -10.01
C SER A 82 -5.52 5.77 -11.48
N LEU A 83 -5.37 4.79 -12.38
CA LEU A 83 -5.69 4.96 -13.81
C LEU A 83 -7.17 5.29 -14.05
N LEU A 84 -8.07 4.69 -13.26
CA LEU A 84 -9.50 5.02 -13.28
C LEU A 84 -9.76 6.47 -12.87
N GLN A 85 -9.16 6.93 -11.77
CA GLN A 85 -9.35 8.31 -11.30
C GLN A 85 -8.75 9.36 -12.23
N TYR A 86 -7.68 9.04 -12.96
CA TYR A 86 -7.12 9.92 -13.98
C TYR A 86 -7.89 9.89 -15.31
N GLY A 87 -8.97 9.10 -15.43
CA GLY A 87 -9.81 9.03 -16.63
C GLY A 87 -9.15 8.33 -17.82
N ILE A 88 -8.04 7.61 -17.60
CA ILE A 88 -7.32 6.87 -18.66
C ILE A 88 -8.10 5.59 -19.03
N ILE A 89 -8.76 4.98 -18.06
CA ILE A 89 -9.60 3.78 -18.24
C ILE A 89 -11.06 4.19 -18.14
N SER A 90 -11.88 3.73 -19.10
CA SER A 90 -13.31 4.02 -19.12
C SER A 90 -14.06 3.37 -17.96
N GLU A 91 -15.01 4.12 -17.38
CA GLU A 91 -15.88 3.66 -16.29
C GLU A 91 -16.70 2.40 -16.63
N LYS A 92 -16.83 2.06 -17.93
CA LYS A 92 -17.50 0.83 -18.39
C LYS A 92 -16.81 -0.46 -17.94
N PHE A 93 -15.54 -0.40 -17.56
CA PHE A 93 -14.80 -1.55 -16.99
C PHE A 93 -14.94 -1.66 -15.47
N VAL A 94 -15.65 -0.72 -14.83
CA VAL A 94 -15.84 -0.72 -13.37
C VAL A 94 -17.03 -1.61 -13.04
N VAL A 95 -16.74 -2.87 -12.67
CA VAL A 95 -17.75 -3.86 -12.20
C VAL A 95 -18.31 -3.49 -10.81
N CYS A 96 -17.99 -2.32 -10.26
CA CYS A 96 -18.47 -1.88 -8.95
C CYS A 96 -19.85 -1.23 -9.07
N THR A 97 -20.89 -2.05 -9.16
CA THR A 97 -22.31 -1.64 -9.15
C THR A 97 -22.93 -1.56 -7.75
N SER A 98 -22.17 -1.86 -6.70
CA SER A 98 -22.67 -1.95 -5.32
C SER A 98 -21.96 -0.96 -4.40
N GLY A 99 -22.55 0.22 -4.19
CA GLY A 99 -22.08 1.22 -3.23
C GLY A 99 -21.63 2.55 -3.84
N VAL A 100 -20.76 3.27 -3.13
CA VAL A 100 -20.24 4.60 -3.52
C VAL A 100 -19.32 4.51 -4.75
N SER A 101 -19.40 5.52 -5.63
CA SER A 101 -18.66 5.57 -6.89
C SER A 101 -17.14 5.50 -6.66
N CYS A 102 -16.46 4.58 -7.35
CA CYS A 102 -14.98 4.48 -7.32
C CYS A 102 -14.31 5.55 -8.19
N THR A 103 -15.09 6.34 -8.92
CA THR A 103 -14.63 7.35 -9.87
C THR A 103 -14.63 8.75 -9.29
N GLU A 104 -15.32 9.00 -8.17
CA GLU A 104 -15.25 10.29 -7.48
C GLU A 104 -13.91 10.43 -6.75
N PRO A 105 -13.10 11.44 -7.11
CA PRO A 105 -11.80 11.60 -6.50
C PRO A 105 -11.91 12.33 -5.15
N TYR A 106 -11.64 11.62 -4.05
CA TYR A 106 -11.33 12.25 -2.77
C TYR A 106 -9.89 12.78 -2.81
N HIS A 107 -9.77 14.09 -3.03
CA HIS A 107 -8.49 14.79 -3.04
C HIS A 107 -8.09 15.21 -1.62
N ILE A 108 -6.88 14.84 -1.18
CA ILE A 108 -6.34 15.22 0.14
C ILE A 108 -5.48 16.47 0.04
N LEU A 109 -4.75 16.62 -1.06
CA LEU A 109 -3.97 17.80 -1.39
C LEU A 109 -4.30 18.19 -2.83
N TYR A 110 -4.58 19.50 -3.03
CA TYR A 110 -4.82 20.21 -4.31
C TYR A 110 -4.47 19.40 -5.58
N PRO A 111 -5.31 19.43 -6.62
CA PRO A 111 -6.01 18.33 -7.32
C PRO A 111 -5.18 17.11 -7.83
N PHE A 112 -3.90 17.00 -7.51
CA PHE A 112 -2.99 15.99 -8.06
C PHE A 112 -2.82 14.74 -7.18
N ILE A 113 -2.95 14.88 -5.84
CA ILE A 113 -2.73 13.77 -4.91
C ILE A 113 -4.06 13.14 -4.50
N THR A 114 -4.33 11.96 -5.07
CA THR A 114 -5.47 11.13 -4.71
C THR A 114 -5.10 10.06 -3.69
N VAL A 115 -6.08 9.58 -2.93
CA VAL A 115 -5.90 8.49 -1.95
C VAL A 115 -5.31 7.22 -2.59
N PRO A 116 -5.72 6.78 -3.80
CA PRO A 116 -5.13 5.62 -4.47
C PRO A 116 -3.67 5.83 -4.87
N LEU A 117 -3.28 7.04 -5.26
CA LEU A 117 -1.88 7.35 -5.58
C LEU A 117 -0.97 7.20 -4.35
N LEU A 118 -1.41 7.70 -3.19
CA LEU A 118 -0.70 7.53 -1.92
C LEU A 118 -0.54 6.05 -1.55
N SER A 119 -1.59 5.27 -1.78
CA SER A 119 -1.58 3.82 -1.55
C SER A 119 -0.61 3.12 -2.50
N LEU A 120 -0.58 3.50 -3.78
CA LEU A 120 0.36 2.99 -4.76
C LEU A 120 1.82 3.27 -4.38
N ILE A 121 2.13 4.52 -3.99
CA ILE A 121 3.47 4.90 -3.52
C ILE A 121 3.88 4.05 -2.32
N THR A 122 2.96 3.82 -1.39
CA THR A 122 3.20 2.97 -0.21
C THR A 122 3.54 1.53 -0.61
N PHE A 123 2.74 0.91 -1.48
CA PHE A 123 2.98 -0.45 -1.94
C PHE A 123 4.29 -0.59 -2.72
N ILE A 124 4.65 0.40 -3.54
CA ILE A 124 5.93 0.44 -4.25
C ILE A 124 7.09 0.59 -3.27
N ALA A 125 6.99 1.50 -2.30
CA ALA A 125 8.03 1.73 -1.30
C ALA A 125 8.31 0.46 -0.47
N ILE A 126 7.26 -0.24 -0.02
CA ILE A 126 7.40 -1.48 0.74
C ILE A 126 7.96 -2.60 -0.16
N SER A 127 7.45 -2.75 -1.38
CA SER A 127 7.95 -3.76 -2.34
C SER A 127 9.44 -3.58 -2.64
N LEU A 128 9.87 -2.34 -2.93
CA LEU A 128 11.28 -2.02 -3.17
C LEU A 128 12.12 -2.27 -1.93
N GLY A 129 11.62 -1.92 -0.74
CA GLY A 129 12.30 -2.22 0.52
C GLY A 129 12.53 -3.73 0.70
N MET A 130 11.51 -4.55 0.46
CA MET A 130 11.62 -6.01 0.59
C MET A 130 12.50 -6.64 -0.49
N TYR A 131 12.45 -6.13 -1.72
CA TYR A 131 13.34 -6.58 -2.80
C TYR A 131 14.82 -6.30 -2.49
N ILE A 132 15.13 -5.10 -1.97
CA ILE A 132 16.49 -4.76 -1.55
C ILE A 132 16.93 -5.62 -0.36
N TYR A 133 16.02 -5.93 0.57
CA TYR A 133 16.29 -6.84 1.69
C TYR A 133 16.67 -8.24 1.18
N HIS A 134 15.92 -8.77 0.21
CA HIS A 134 16.17 -10.08 -0.40
C HIS A 134 17.54 -10.19 -1.07
N ILE A 135 17.88 -9.26 -1.98
CA ILE A 135 19.20 -9.25 -2.65
C ILE A 135 20.36 -9.21 -1.64
N LYS A 136 20.17 -8.47 -0.54
CA LYS A 136 21.23 -8.31 0.46
C LYS A 136 21.40 -9.55 1.32
N LYS A 137 20.31 -10.29 1.56
CA LYS A 137 20.35 -11.58 2.25
C LYS A 137 21.13 -12.60 1.44
N GLU A 138 20.89 -12.68 0.13
CA GLU A 138 21.66 -13.57 -0.77
C GLU A 138 23.16 -13.23 -0.81
N LYS A 139 23.53 -11.96 -0.74
CA LYS A 139 24.95 -11.55 -0.70
C LYS A 139 25.67 -11.83 0.62
N MET A 140 24.95 -12.24 1.67
CA MET A 140 25.50 -12.46 3.01
C MET A 140 25.48 -13.94 3.44
N SER A 141 24.75 -14.80 2.71
CA SER A 141 24.83 -16.27 2.86
C SER A 141 25.93 -16.85 1.99
#